data_AF-A0A1W1D8G5-F1
#
_entry.id   AF-A0A1W1D8G5-F1
#
_cell.length_a   1.000
_cell.length_b   1.000
_cell.length_c   1.000
_cell.angle_alpha   90.00
_cell.angle_beta   90.00
_cell.angle_gamma   90.00
#
_symmetry.space_group_name_H-M   'P 1'
#
loop_
_entity.id
_entity.type
_entity.pdbx_description
1 polymer ?
#
loop_
_entity_poly.entity_id
_entity_poly.type
_entity_poly.pdbx_seq_one_letter_code
_entity_poly.pdbx_strand_id
1 'polypeptide(L)'
;MTLNQLRQQLDKKGNTPNFCLSDFIAPKDSGIQDYMGAFAVTTGINIKAVADRFAEAFAEMMHYKFRTELWGYSDEDFSNEELIKEDYRGIRPAPGYPACPEHSEKEKLWELLDVEKNTSMTLTSSYAMLPTASVSGWYFAHPESRYFGVAKINQQQVENYASRKGISVEQAERLLSPNLD
;
A
#
# COMPACT_ATOMS: atom_id res chain seq x y z
N MET A 1 -10.06 12.84 -1.95
CA MET A 1 -9.43 11.76 -1.16
C MET A 1 -7.99 12.14 -0.86
N THR A 2 -7.47 11.83 0.34
CA THR A 2 -6.07 12.03 0.73
C THR A 2 -5.56 10.74 1.36
N LEU A 3 -4.46 10.17 0.86
CA LEU A 3 -3.82 8.99 1.46
C LEU A 3 -2.79 9.44 2.51
N ASN A 4 -2.95 9.01 3.76
CA ASN A 4 -2.05 9.42 4.84
C ASN A 4 -0.94 8.39 4.98
N GLN A 5 0.31 8.85 4.92
CA GLN A 5 1.48 8.01 5.05
C GLN A 5 2.31 8.39 6.28
N LEU A 6 3.05 7.40 6.78
CA LEU A 6 3.99 7.55 7.89
C LEU A 6 5.42 7.62 7.34
N ARG A 7 6.27 8.32 8.07
CA ARG A 7 7.69 8.50 7.77
C ARG A 7 8.52 7.79 8.84
N GLN A 8 9.61 7.16 8.40
CA GLN A 8 10.63 6.65 9.32
C GLN A 8 11.16 7.77 10.24
N GLN A 9 11.42 7.45 11.51
CA GLN A 9 12.08 8.35 12.46
C GLN A 9 13.33 7.70 13.06
N LEU A 10 14.06 6.97 12.21
CA LEU A 10 15.26 6.25 12.60
C LEU A 10 16.45 7.21 12.63
N ASP A 11 17.35 7.00 13.60
CA ASP A 11 18.69 7.57 13.57
C ASP A 11 19.52 6.81 12.54
N LYS A 12 19.60 7.36 11.32
CA LYS A 12 20.27 6.71 10.20
C LYS A 12 21.71 7.17 10.11
N LYS A 13 22.61 6.23 9.82
CA LYS A 13 24.02 6.55 9.54
C LYS A 13 24.18 7.15 8.14
N GLY A 14 25.03 8.17 8.04
CA GLY A 14 25.37 8.84 6.77
C GLY A 14 24.20 9.61 6.17
N ASN A 15 24.17 9.71 4.83
CA ASN A 15 23.13 10.46 4.09
C ASN A 15 21.91 9.61 3.72
N THR A 16 21.59 8.56 4.50
CA THR A 16 20.41 7.73 4.20
C THR A 16 19.14 8.49 4.62
N PRO A 17 18.20 8.80 3.71
CA PRO A 17 17.01 9.56 4.07
C PRO A 17 16.02 8.70 4.88
N ASN A 18 15.22 9.34 5.72
CA ASN A 18 14.07 8.72 6.35
C ASN A 18 12.90 8.66 5.36
N PHE A 19 12.53 7.46 4.91
CA PHE A 19 11.56 7.27 3.83
C PHE A 19 10.12 7.43 4.31
N CYS A 20 9.29 7.96 3.41
CA CYS A 20 7.83 7.94 3.44
C CYS A 20 7.34 7.56 2.03
N LEU A 21 6.24 6.80 1.90
CA LEU A 21 5.73 6.41 0.57
C LEU A 21 5.34 7.63 -0.28
N SER A 22 4.95 8.74 0.35
CA SER A 22 4.64 9.99 -0.36
C SER A 22 5.85 10.59 -1.07
N ASP A 23 7.07 10.20 -0.72
CA ASP A 23 8.29 10.71 -1.37
C ASP A 23 8.43 10.21 -2.81
N PHE A 24 7.67 9.16 -3.18
CA PHE A 24 7.64 8.59 -4.53
C PHE A 24 6.52 9.14 -5.40
N ILE A 25 5.93 10.27 -5.00
CA ILE A 25 4.94 11.03 -5.77
C ILE A 25 5.41 12.48 -5.86
N ALA A 26 5.29 13.07 -7.04
CA ALA A 26 5.73 14.45 -7.28
C ALA A 26 5.06 15.42 -6.29
N PRO A 27 5.85 16.28 -5.62
CA PRO A 27 5.31 17.34 -4.77
C PRO A 27 4.37 18.26 -5.55
N LYS A 28 3.29 18.72 -4.91
CA LYS A 28 2.27 19.57 -5.57
C LYS A 28 2.85 20.88 -6.14
N ASP A 29 3.85 21.43 -5.47
CA ASP A 29 4.55 22.65 -5.84
C ASP A 29 5.63 22.46 -6.92
N SER A 30 5.96 21.21 -7.27
CA SER A 30 6.89 20.91 -8.37
C SER A 30 6.32 21.24 -9.76
N GLY A 31 4.99 21.37 -9.87
CA GLY A 31 4.30 21.55 -11.15
C GLY A 31 4.27 20.29 -12.04
N ILE A 32 4.82 19.17 -11.58
CA ILE A 32 4.79 17.89 -12.30
C ILE A 32 3.47 17.20 -12.01
N GLN A 33 2.74 16.85 -13.07
CA GLN A 33 1.59 15.96 -12.95
C GLN A 33 2.07 14.53 -12.74
N ASP A 34 1.67 13.94 -11.62
CA ASP A 34 2.00 12.56 -11.26
C ASP A 34 0.73 11.78 -10.91
N TYR A 35 0.87 10.47 -10.82
CA TYR A 35 -0.25 9.55 -10.67
C TYR A 35 0.09 8.44 -9.69
N MET A 36 -0.96 7.81 -9.17
CA MET A 36 -0.86 6.59 -8.38
C MET A 36 -2.05 5.69 -8.70
N GLY A 37 -1.86 4.38 -8.57
CA GLY A 37 -2.91 3.39 -8.77
C GLY A 37 -3.35 2.72 -7.47
N ALA A 38 -4.40 1.90 -7.56
CA ALA A 38 -4.83 1.02 -6.48
C ALA A 38 -5.46 -0.26 -7.04
N PHE A 39 -5.48 -1.33 -6.26
CA PHE A 39 -6.12 -2.59 -6.62
C PHE A 39 -6.73 -3.30 -5.41
N ALA A 40 -7.73 -4.14 -5.68
CA ALA A 40 -8.25 -5.14 -4.76
C ALA A 40 -8.58 -6.40 -5.56
N VAL A 41 -8.06 -7.55 -5.15
CA VAL A 41 -8.26 -8.85 -5.80
C VAL A 41 -8.61 -9.91 -4.76
N THR A 42 -9.43 -10.87 -5.16
CA THR A 42 -9.75 -12.05 -4.37
C THR A 42 -9.95 -13.25 -5.28
N THR A 43 -9.74 -14.45 -4.75
CA THR A 43 -10.11 -15.71 -5.43
C THR A 43 -11.57 -16.09 -5.22
N GLY A 44 -12.32 -15.29 -4.44
CA GLY A 44 -13.71 -15.54 -4.11
C GLY A 44 -13.91 -16.42 -2.87
N ILE A 45 -15.18 -16.59 -2.49
CA ILE A 45 -15.60 -17.11 -1.16
C ILE A 45 -15.42 -18.64 -1.02
N ASN A 46 -15.32 -19.39 -2.12
CA ASN A 46 -15.53 -20.85 -2.13
C ASN A 46 -14.28 -21.72 -2.29
N ILE A 47 -13.07 -21.15 -2.15
CA ILE A 47 -11.80 -21.88 -2.31
C ILE A 47 -11.00 -21.65 -1.03
N LYS A 48 -10.57 -22.71 -0.32
CA LYS A 48 -9.87 -22.58 0.98
C LYS A 48 -8.40 -23.02 0.97
N ALA A 49 -8.04 -24.03 0.18
CA ALA A 49 -6.69 -24.64 0.27
C ALA A 49 -5.65 -24.05 -0.69
N VAL A 50 -6.07 -23.59 -1.89
CA VAL A 50 -5.17 -23.00 -2.90
C VAL A 50 -5.41 -21.49 -3.07
N ALA A 51 -6.39 -20.97 -2.33
CA ALA A 51 -6.91 -19.62 -2.49
C ALA A 51 -5.85 -18.54 -2.23
N ASP A 52 -5.04 -18.69 -1.18
CA ASP A 52 -4.02 -17.68 -0.88
C ASP A 52 -2.95 -17.58 -1.98
N ARG A 53 -2.56 -18.72 -2.59
CA ARG A 53 -1.59 -18.71 -3.70
C ARG A 53 -2.18 -18.07 -4.96
N PHE A 54 -3.46 -18.33 -5.23
CA PHE A 54 -4.13 -17.69 -6.35
C PHE A 54 -4.40 -16.19 -6.13
N ALA A 55 -4.70 -15.76 -4.90
CA ALA A 55 -4.89 -14.35 -4.59
C ALA A 55 -3.59 -13.55 -4.81
N GLU A 56 -2.46 -14.09 -4.34
CA GLU A 56 -1.14 -13.49 -4.54
C GLU A 56 -0.71 -13.54 -6.01
N ALA A 57 -0.94 -14.66 -6.71
CA ALA A 57 -0.69 -14.74 -8.15
C ALA A 57 -1.54 -13.73 -8.94
N PHE A 58 -2.80 -13.50 -8.52
CA PHE A 58 -3.65 -12.50 -9.15
C PHE A 58 -3.15 -11.08 -8.87
N ALA A 59 -2.64 -10.80 -7.66
CA ALA A 59 -1.99 -9.54 -7.36
C ALA A 59 -0.76 -9.29 -8.23
N GLU A 60 0.09 -10.31 -8.44
CA GLU A 60 1.26 -10.22 -9.32
C GLU A 60 0.85 -10.00 -10.79
N MET A 61 -0.12 -10.78 -11.29
CA MET A 61 -0.65 -10.65 -12.65
C MET A 61 -1.27 -9.27 -12.89
N MET A 62 -2.05 -8.76 -11.93
CA MET A 62 -2.63 -7.42 -12.01
C MET A 62 -1.55 -6.34 -12.00
N HIS A 63 -0.50 -6.51 -11.19
CA HIS A 63 0.61 -5.56 -11.18
C HIS A 63 1.35 -5.57 -12.51
N TYR A 64 1.69 -6.74 -13.07
CA TYR A 64 2.27 -6.86 -14.41
C TYR A 64 1.41 -6.14 -15.45
N LYS A 65 0.13 -6.48 -15.54
CA LYS A 65 -0.83 -5.84 -16.46
C LYS A 65 -0.92 -4.32 -16.24
N PHE A 66 -0.82 -3.87 -15.00
CA PHE A 66 -0.83 -2.45 -14.69
C PHE A 66 0.43 -1.75 -15.21
N ARG A 67 1.61 -2.35 -15.07
CA ARG A 67 2.87 -1.80 -15.58
C ARG A 67 2.92 -1.75 -17.11
N THR A 68 2.43 -2.79 -17.78
CA THR A 68 2.58 -2.98 -19.24
C THR A 68 1.40 -2.48 -20.07
N GLU A 69 0.17 -2.58 -19.56
CA GLU A 69 -1.04 -2.28 -20.34
C GLU A 69 -1.84 -1.09 -19.80
N LEU A 70 -2.16 -1.08 -18.51
CA LEU A 70 -3.11 -0.10 -17.96
C LEU A 70 -2.46 1.26 -17.67
N TRP A 71 -1.29 1.26 -17.03
CA TRP A 71 -0.46 2.46 -16.88
C TRP A 71 0.55 2.57 -18.02
N GLY A 72 1.12 1.44 -18.45
CA GLY A 72 1.93 1.36 -19.67
C GLY A 72 3.27 2.11 -19.59
N TYR A 73 3.93 2.09 -18.42
CA TYR A 73 5.24 2.69 -18.23
C TYR A 73 6.41 1.71 -18.40
N SER A 74 6.11 0.41 -18.59
CA SER A 74 7.11 -0.65 -18.75
C SER A 74 6.81 -1.46 -20.01
N ASP A 75 7.85 -1.84 -20.74
CA ASP A 75 7.82 -2.80 -21.85
C ASP A 75 8.74 -3.96 -21.45
N GLU A 76 8.20 -4.89 -20.64
CA GLU A 76 8.94 -5.94 -19.96
C GLU A 76 8.42 -7.32 -20.34
N ASP A 77 9.33 -8.30 -20.44
CA ASP A 77 9.03 -9.71 -20.74
C ASP A 77 9.68 -10.62 -19.69
N PHE A 78 9.50 -10.25 -18.41
CA PHE A 78 10.11 -10.95 -17.28
C PHE A 78 9.55 -12.37 -17.13
N SER A 79 10.44 -13.31 -16.83
CA SER A 79 10.06 -14.64 -16.35
C SER A 79 9.39 -14.57 -14.98
N ASN A 80 8.67 -15.64 -14.62
CA ASN A 80 8.04 -15.73 -13.29
C ASN A 80 9.07 -15.64 -12.14
N GLU A 81 10.31 -16.10 -12.33
CA GLU A 81 11.36 -15.97 -11.32
C GLU A 81 11.82 -14.53 -11.12
N GLU A 82 11.93 -13.75 -12.20
CA GLU A 82 12.26 -12.32 -12.14
C GLU A 82 11.12 -11.51 -11.52
N LEU A 83 9.86 -11.87 -11.79
CA LEU A 83 8.71 -11.29 -11.10
C LEU A 83 8.74 -11.56 -9.59
N ILE A 84 9.08 -12.78 -9.16
CA ILE A 84 9.22 -13.14 -7.74
C ILE A 84 10.36 -12.36 -7.06
N LYS A 85 11.45 -12.09 -7.79
CA LYS A 85 12.58 -11.28 -7.31
C LYS A 85 12.29 -9.78 -7.30
N GLU A 86 11.15 -9.37 -7.83
CA GLU A 86 10.75 -7.97 -7.99
C GLU A 86 11.73 -7.17 -8.88
N ASP A 87 12.26 -7.80 -9.94
CA ASP A 87 13.23 -7.17 -10.85
C ASP A 87 12.63 -6.06 -11.75
N TYR A 88 11.31 -5.85 -11.66
CA TYR A 88 10.59 -4.79 -12.37
C TYR A 88 10.66 -3.43 -11.68
N ARG A 89 10.35 -2.38 -12.43
CA ARG A 89 10.20 -1.01 -11.91
C ARG A 89 8.86 -0.85 -11.18
N GLY A 90 8.88 -0.15 -10.04
CA GLY A 90 7.68 0.24 -9.29
C GLY A 90 7.32 -0.75 -8.18
N ILE A 91 6.42 -0.33 -7.28
CA ILE A 91 6.01 -1.12 -6.12
C ILE A 91 4.49 -1.13 -5.95
N ARG A 92 4.00 -2.12 -5.19
CA ARG A 92 2.57 -2.32 -4.91
C ARG A 92 2.21 -2.41 -3.39
N PRO A 93 2.63 -1.45 -2.54
CA PRO A 93 2.48 -1.56 -1.08
C PRO A 93 1.03 -1.70 -0.62
N ALA A 94 0.83 -2.63 0.32
CA ALA A 94 -0.48 -2.99 0.85
C ALA A 94 -0.65 -2.50 2.31
N PRO A 95 -1.76 -1.80 2.66
CA PRO A 95 -2.00 -1.35 4.02
C PRO A 95 -1.98 -2.49 5.06
N GLY A 96 -1.16 -2.33 6.10
CA GLY A 96 -0.83 -3.34 7.10
C GLY A 96 0.58 -3.93 6.97
N TYR A 97 1.24 -3.73 5.82
CA TYR A 97 2.64 -4.11 5.63
C TYR A 97 3.60 -3.04 6.20
N PRO A 98 4.87 -3.37 6.45
CA PRO A 98 5.81 -2.46 7.12
C PRO A 98 5.96 -1.06 6.51
N ALA A 99 5.78 -0.91 5.19
CA ALA A 99 5.89 0.38 4.49
C ALA A 99 4.68 1.30 4.71
N CYS A 100 3.51 0.72 5.01
CA CYS A 100 2.26 1.41 5.26
C CYS A 100 1.43 0.62 6.29
N PRO A 101 1.86 0.59 7.56
CA PRO A 101 1.34 -0.36 8.57
C PRO A 101 -0.09 -0.05 9.02
N GLU A 102 -0.64 1.11 8.68
CA GLU A 102 -1.95 1.53 9.18
C GLU A 102 -3.08 0.90 8.35
N HIS A 103 -3.83 -0.03 8.98
CA HIS A 103 -4.79 -0.87 8.28
C HIS A 103 -6.05 -0.13 7.81
N SER A 104 -6.49 0.93 8.50
CA SER A 104 -7.73 1.64 8.16
C SER A 104 -7.60 2.49 6.90
N GLU A 105 -6.38 2.73 6.40
CA GLU A 105 -6.20 3.33 5.06
C GLU A 105 -6.79 2.45 3.93
N LYS A 106 -7.14 1.16 4.19
CA LYS A 106 -7.94 0.36 3.24
C LYS A 106 -9.32 0.95 2.97
N GLU A 107 -9.93 1.68 3.90
CA GLU A 107 -11.24 2.30 3.67
C GLU A 107 -11.22 3.24 2.45
N LYS A 108 -10.12 3.99 2.28
CA LYS A 108 -9.93 4.89 1.13
C LYS A 108 -9.78 4.14 -0.18
N LEU A 109 -9.13 2.97 -0.14
CA LEU A 109 -9.04 2.08 -1.30
C LEU A 109 -10.42 1.52 -1.66
N TRP A 110 -11.19 1.12 -0.65
CA TRP A 110 -12.56 0.62 -0.82
C TRP A 110 -13.48 1.67 -1.45
N GLU A 111 -13.40 2.92 -0.98
CA GLU A 111 -14.13 4.06 -1.52
C GLU A 111 -13.70 4.36 -2.96
N LEU A 112 -12.39 4.46 -3.22
CA LEU A 112 -11.85 4.82 -4.53
C LEU A 112 -12.26 3.86 -5.64
N LEU A 113 -12.21 2.56 -5.35
CA LEU A 113 -12.41 1.50 -6.35
C LEU A 113 -13.84 0.92 -6.33
N ASP A 114 -14.72 1.40 -5.45
CA ASP A 114 -16.06 0.84 -5.22
C ASP A 114 -15.99 -0.69 -5.04
N VAL A 115 -15.08 -1.13 -4.15
CA VAL A 115 -14.61 -2.54 -4.08
C VAL A 115 -15.75 -3.51 -3.79
N GLU A 116 -16.61 -3.18 -2.82
CA GLU A 116 -17.73 -4.05 -2.43
C GLU A 116 -18.66 -4.32 -3.61
N LYS A 117 -18.99 -3.30 -4.38
CA LYS A 117 -19.86 -3.43 -5.54
C LYS A 117 -19.20 -4.22 -6.67
N ASN A 118 -17.91 -3.98 -6.91
CA ASN A 118 -17.19 -4.55 -8.06
C ASN A 118 -16.68 -5.98 -7.82
N THR A 119 -16.51 -6.40 -6.55
CA THR A 119 -15.85 -7.67 -6.21
C THR A 119 -16.57 -8.50 -5.15
N SER A 120 -17.57 -7.94 -4.47
CA SER A 120 -18.16 -8.50 -3.23
C SER A 120 -17.20 -8.61 -2.05
N MET A 121 -15.98 -8.05 -2.13
CA MET A 121 -15.04 -8.05 -1.01
C MET A 121 -15.44 -6.99 0.02
N THR A 122 -15.43 -7.36 1.31
CA THR A 122 -15.79 -6.47 2.42
C THR A 122 -14.62 -6.25 3.38
N LEU A 123 -14.71 -5.20 4.19
CA LEU A 123 -13.83 -4.97 5.33
C LEU A 123 -14.54 -5.31 6.65
N THR A 124 -13.84 -5.99 7.54
CA THR A 124 -14.30 -6.15 8.93
C THR A 124 -14.12 -4.85 9.72
N SER A 125 -14.67 -4.79 10.94
CA SER A 125 -14.42 -3.68 11.87
C SER A 125 -12.95 -3.52 12.29
N SER A 126 -12.12 -4.53 12.04
CA SER A 126 -10.67 -4.50 12.23
C SER A 126 -9.89 -4.31 10.93
N TYR A 127 -10.57 -3.95 9.83
CA TYR A 127 -9.97 -3.72 8.51
C TYR A 127 -9.26 -4.94 7.91
N ALA A 128 -9.69 -6.14 8.32
CA ALA A 128 -9.36 -7.37 7.62
C ALA A 128 -10.26 -7.50 6.38
N MET A 129 -9.72 -8.06 5.30
CA MET A 129 -10.46 -8.26 4.05
C MET A 129 -11.20 -9.61 4.11
N LEU A 130 -12.43 -9.62 3.61
CA LEU A 130 -13.19 -10.84 3.36
C LEU A 130 -13.55 -10.90 1.87
N PRO A 131 -13.34 -12.04 1.17
CA PRO A 131 -12.72 -13.29 1.64
C PRO A 131 -11.28 -13.11 2.15
N THR A 132 -10.80 -14.00 3.02
CA THR A 132 -9.44 -13.88 3.59
C THR A 132 -8.35 -14.02 2.55
N ALA A 133 -8.59 -14.82 1.50
CA ALA A 133 -7.74 -14.93 0.32
C ALA A 133 -7.95 -13.71 -0.59
N SER A 134 -7.47 -12.57 -0.12
CA SER A 134 -7.57 -11.28 -0.81
C SER A 134 -6.31 -10.46 -0.64
N VAL A 135 -6.00 -9.66 -1.64
CA VAL A 135 -4.89 -8.71 -1.63
C VAL A 135 -5.40 -7.35 -2.11
N SER A 136 -5.01 -6.29 -1.43
CA SER A 136 -5.26 -4.92 -1.88
C SER A 136 -4.06 -4.03 -1.60
N GLY A 137 -3.89 -3.00 -2.40
CA GLY A 137 -2.76 -2.08 -2.24
C GLY A 137 -2.76 -0.94 -3.23
N TRP A 138 -1.69 -0.16 -3.15
CA TRP A 138 -1.44 1.02 -3.97
C TRP A 138 -0.36 0.73 -4.99
N TYR A 139 -0.39 1.35 -6.17
CA TYR A 139 0.68 1.26 -7.15
C TYR A 139 1.47 2.56 -7.23
N PHE A 140 2.80 2.44 -7.22
CA PHE A 140 3.75 3.54 -7.42
C PHE A 140 4.68 3.21 -8.59
N ALA A 141 4.80 4.14 -9.55
CA ALA A 141 5.62 3.96 -10.75
C ALA A 141 7.01 4.62 -10.66
N HIS A 142 7.31 5.36 -9.60
CA HIS A 142 8.61 6.05 -9.49
C HIS A 142 9.76 5.03 -9.53
N PRO A 143 10.81 5.23 -10.36
CA PRO A 143 11.85 4.23 -10.58
C PRO A 143 12.68 3.93 -9.32
N GLU A 144 12.75 4.88 -8.39
CA GLU A 144 13.46 4.70 -7.11
C GLU A 144 12.56 4.24 -5.96
N SER A 145 11.27 4.03 -6.23
CA SER A 145 10.34 3.49 -5.24
C SER A 145 10.78 2.11 -4.77
N ARG A 146 10.65 1.86 -3.48
CA ARG A 146 11.12 0.62 -2.84
C ARG A 146 10.35 0.35 -1.57
N TYR A 147 10.28 -0.91 -1.17
CA TYR A 147 9.76 -1.27 0.14
C TYR A 147 10.74 -0.89 1.26
N PHE A 148 10.18 -0.45 2.37
CA PHE A 148 10.91 -0.15 3.61
C PHE A 148 9.99 -0.40 4.80
N GLY A 149 10.53 -0.52 6.01
CA GLY A 149 9.73 -0.56 7.23
C GLY A 149 9.69 0.81 7.90
N VAL A 150 8.51 1.34 8.20
CA VAL A 150 8.34 2.62 8.95
C VAL A 150 9.01 2.54 10.33
N ALA A 151 9.02 1.36 10.95
CA ALA A 151 9.54 1.11 12.30
C ALA A 151 8.77 1.91 13.37
N LYS A 152 9.43 2.22 14.49
CA LYS A 152 8.83 2.99 15.59
C LYS A 152 8.69 4.46 15.22
N ILE A 153 7.60 5.09 15.69
CA ILE A 153 7.29 6.51 15.50
C ILE A 153 7.08 7.17 16.85
N ASN A 154 7.44 8.45 16.94
CA ASN A 154 7.28 9.24 18.15
C ASN A 154 5.87 9.86 18.26
N GLN A 155 5.55 10.37 19.45
CA GLN A 155 4.27 10.98 19.75
C GLN A 155 3.90 12.14 18.81
N GLN A 156 4.88 12.96 18.41
CA GLN A 156 4.64 14.09 17.51
C GLN A 156 4.09 13.63 16.14
N GLN A 157 4.61 12.52 15.60
CA GLN A 157 4.11 11.97 14.35
C GLN A 157 2.71 11.36 14.52
N VAL A 158 2.41 10.75 15.66
CA VAL A 158 1.07 10.23 15.99
C VAL A 158 0.04 11.36 16.02
N GLU A 159 0.33 12.45 16.74
CA GLU A 159 -0.53 13.63 16.81
C GLU A 159 -0.76 14.26 15.44
N ASN A 160 0.31 14.38 14.63
CA ASN A 160 0.19 14.88 13.26
C ASN A 160 -0.63 13.95 12.36
N TYR A 161 -0.48 12.64 12.51
CA TYR A 161 -1.31 11.65 11.82
C TYR A 161 -2.78 11.77 12.21
N ALA A 162 -3.07 11.84 13.51
CA ALA A 162 -4.42 12.01 14.04
C ALA A 162 -5.11 13.25 13.44
N SER A 163 -4.40 14.38 13.45
CA SER A 163 -4.88 15.63 12.86
C SER A 163 -5.15 15.51 11.35
N ARG A 164 -4.23 14.96 10.56
CA ARG A 164 -4.39 14.78 9.11
C ARG A 164 -5.52 13.81 8.74
N LYS A 165 -5.74 12.80 9.57
CA LYS A 165 -6.81 11.80 9.38
C LYS A 165 -8.16 12.27 9.92
N GLY A 166 -8.18 13.26 10.82
CA GLY A 166 -9.40 13.78 11.44
C GLY A 166 -9.94 12.87 12.54
N ILE A 167 -9.05 12.20 13.29
CA ILE A 167 -9.39 11.30 14.41
C ILE A 167 -8.74 11.79 15.71
N SER A 168 -9.17 11.24 16.86
CA SER A 168 -8.53 11.56 18.13
C SER A 168 -7.12 10.95 18.23
N VAL A 169 -6.27 11.50 19.10
CA VAL A 169 -4.92 10.98 19.33
C VAL A 169 -4.99 9.55 19.88
N GLU A 170 -5.93 9.26 20.77
CA GLU A 170 -6.15 7.93 21.35
C GLU A 170 -6.57 6.91 20.28
N GLN A 171 -7.39 7.34 19.30
CA GLN A 171 -7.74 6.51 18.15
C GLN A 171 -6.51 6.23 17.27
N ALA A 172 -5.69 7.26 17.01
CA ALA A 172 -4.46 7.10 16.24
C ALA A 172 -3.47 6.16 16.94
N GLU A 173 -3.29 6.29 18.26
CA GLU A 173 -2.44 5.40 19.06
C GLU A 173 -2.91 3.95 19.00
N ARG A 174 -4.23 3.72 19.04
CA ARG A 174 -4.78 2.36 18.88
C ARG A 174 -4.47 1.78 17.51
N LEU A 175 -4.70 2.54 16.44
CA LEU A 175 -4.43 2.11 15.05
C LEU A 175 -2.94 1.87 14.79
N LEU A 176 -2.07 2.67 15.41
CA LEU A 176 -0.63 2.65 15.22
C LEU A 176 0.12 1.89 16.31
N SER A 177 -0.58 1.20 17.20
CA SER A 177 0.00 0.50 18.35
C SER A 177 1.22 -0.40 18.04
N PRO A 178 1.31 -1.11 16.88
CA PRO A 178 2.52 -1.87 16.55
C PRO A 178 3.78 -0.99 16.35
N ASN A 179 3.57 0.29 15.98
CA ASN A 179 4.60 1.26 15.63
C ASN A 179 4.89 2.27 16.75
N LEU A 180 4.22 2.21 17.90
CA LEU A 180 4.56 3.07 19.04
C LEU A 180 5.70 2.47 19.88
N ASP A 181 6.57 3.32 20.43
CA ASP A 181 7.61 2.90 21.37
C ASP A 181 7.06 2.22 22.63
#